data_AF-A0A6L3AJ99-F1
#
_entry.id   AF-A0A6L3AJ99-F1
#
_cell.length_a   1.000
_cell.length_b   1.000
_cell.length_c   1.000
_cell.angle_alpha   90.00
_cell.angle_beta   90.00
_cell.angle_gamma   90.00
#
_symmetry.space_group_name_H-M   'P 1'
#
loop_
_entity.id
_entity.type
_entity.pdbx_description
1 polymer ?
#
loop_
_entity_poly.entity_id
_entity_poly.type
_entity_poly.pdbx_seq_one_letter_code
_entity_poly.pdbx_strand_id
1 'polypeptide(L)'
;MIKLQIQSDTEDGIIDVIRAAISAEIKRLEIGLSKTNMHIKKFETEYKVTSEVFQKEFSAENLKNGDQEYIEWAGELKIKEIEYVAH
;
A
#
# COMPACT_ATOMS: atom_id res chain seq x y z
N MET A 1 -12.44 -10.97 12.09
CA MET A 1 -11.63 -12.20 12.19
C MET A 1 -11.60 -12.83 10.80
N ILE A 2 -10.44 -12.91 10.17
CA ILE A 2 -10.28 -13.56 8.85
C ILE A 2 -9.99 -15.04 9.10
N LYS A 3 -10.73 -15.93 8.42
CA LYS A 3 -10.57 -17.39 8.53
C LYS A 3 -10.12 -17.95 7.18
N LEU A 4 -8.95 -18.59 7.17
CA LEU A 4 -8.41 -19.31 6.02
C LEU A 4 -8.68 -20.81 6.22
N GLN A 5 -9.37 -21.46 5.27
CA GLN A 5 -9.65 -22.89 5.28
C GLN A 5 -8.99 -23.54 4.07
N ILE A 6 -8.18 -24.57 4.31
CA ILE A 6 -7.43 -25.31 3.29
C ILE A 6 -7.76 -26.79 3.48
N GLN A 7 -8.07 -27.47 2.38
CA GLN A 7 -8.40 -28.89 2.35
C GLN A 7 -7.46 -29.57 1.34
N SER A 8 -6.90 -30.70 1.73
CA SER A 8 -5.95 -31.49 0.93
C SER A 8 -6.23 -32.96 1.15
N ASP A 9 -6.06 -33.75 0.09
CA ASP A 9 -6.25 -35.20 0.09
C ASP A 9 -4.97 -35.95 0.51
N THR A 10 -3.86 -35.24 0.75
CA THR A 10 -2.57 -35.80 1.21
C THR A 10 -1.99 -34.97 2.35
N GLU A 11 -1.48 -35.61 3.41
CA GLU A 11 -0.87 -34.92 4.56
C GLU A 11 0.52 -34.32 4.25
N ASP A 12 1.23 -34.90 3.29
CA ASP A 12 2.59 -34.48 2.95
C ASP A 12 2.63 -33.14 2.23
N GLY A 13 3.49 -32.24 2.70
CA GLY A 13 3.80 -30.96 2.03
C GLY A 13 2.80 -29.82 2.22
N ILE A 14 1.63 -30.04 2.87
CA ILE A 14 0.64 -28.98 3.12
C ILE A 14 1.26 -27.78 3.86
N ILE A 15 2.04 -28.04 4.91
CA ILE A 15 2.64 -26.99 5.74
C ILE A 15 3.58 -26.11 4.90
N ASP A 16 4.33 -26.72 3.99
CA ASP A 16 5.26 -25.97 3.13
C ASP A 16 4.52 -25.15 2.08
N VAL A 17 3.42 -25.67 1.53
CA VAL A 17 2.51 -24.90 0.64
C VAL A 17 1.92 -23.70 1.37
N ILE A 18 1.44 -23.87 2.60
CA ILE A 18 0.90 -22.78 3.42
C ILE A 18 2.01 -21.75 3.71
N ARG A 19 3.20 -22.20 4.11
CA ARG A 19 4.32 -21.31 4.40
C ARG A 19 4.75 -20.52 3.16
N ALA A 20 4.76 -21.16 1.98
CA ALA A 20 5.07 -20.51 0.72
C ALA A 20 4.00 -19.47 0.35
N ALA A 21 2.72 -19.80 0.51
CA ALA A 21 1.62 -18.87 0.23
C ALA A 21 1.66 -17.63 1.14
N ILE A 22 1.86 -17.83 2.45
CA ILE A 22 2.00 -16.73 3.43
C ILE A 22 3.23 -15.88 3.11
N SER A 23 4.38 -16.51 2.87
CA SER A 23 5.62 -15.80 2.52
C SER A 23 5.47 -14.97 1.24
N ALA A 24 4.79 -15.52 0.23
CA ALA A 24 4.52 -14.81 -1.02
C ALA A 24 3.58 -13.63 -0.82
N GLU A 25 2.57 -13.75 0.06
CA GLU A 25 1.67 -12.65 0.40
C GLU A 25 2.38 -11.54 1.16
N ILE A 26 3.19 -11.88 2.17
CA ILE A 26 4.05 -10.91 2.87
C ILE A 26 4.92 -10.17 1.87
N LYS A 27 5.57 -10.88 0.95
CA LYS A 27 6.42 -10.26 -0.07
C LYS A 27 5.64 -9.30 -0.98
N ARG A 28 4.42 -9.65 -1.37
CA ARG A 28 3.55 -8.79 -2.18
C ARG A 28 3.21 -7.50 -1.43
N LEU A 29 2.84 -7.60 -0.15
CA LEU A 29 2.55 -6.45 0.70
C LEU A 29 3.77 -5.54 0.88
N GLU A 30 4.96 -6.11 1.15
CA GLU A 30 6.21 -5.35 1.23
C GLU A 30 6.53 -4.58 -0.06
N ILE A 31 6.32 -5.21 -1.22
CA ILE A 31 6.52 -4.58 -2.53
C ILE A 31 5.49 -3.46 -2.75
N GLY A 32 4.23 -3.68 -2.36
CA GLY A 32 3.17 -2.67 -2.39
C GLY A 32 3.56 -1.44 -1.59
N LEU A 33 3.83 -1.62 -0.29
CA LEU A 33 4.23 -0.56 0.62
C LEU A 33 5.48 0.20 0.16
N SER A 34 6.46 -0.51 -0.42
CA SER A 34 7.65 0.14 -0.98
C SER A 34 7.31 1.06 -2.16
N LYS A 35 6.42 0.64 -3.05
CA LYS A 35 5.94 1.46 -4.18
C LYS A 35 5.12 2.66 -3.69
N THR A 36 4.19 2.43 -2.76
CA THR A 36 3.38 3.48 -2.13
C THR A 36 4.27 4.58 -1.55
N ASN A 37 5.28 4.21 -0.76
CA ASN A 37 6.22 5.18 -0.17
C ASN A 37 7.07 5.90 -1.23
N MET A 38 7.45 5.22 -2.32
CA MET A 38 8.18 5.84 -3.42
C MET A 38 7.33 6.90 -4.13
N HIS A 39 6.06 6.62 -4.39
CA HIS A 39 5.14 7.56 -5.02
C HIS A 39 4.83 8.76 -4.12
N ILE A 40 4.59 8.54 -2.82
CA ILE A 40 4.43 9.63 -1.85
C ILE A 40 5.66 10.55 -1.87
N LYS A 41 6.85 9.97 -1.78
CA LYS A 41 8.10 10.74 -1.77
C LYS A 41 8.32 11.53 -3.06
N LYS A 42 7.88 11.00 -4.21
CA LYS A 42 7.91 11.72 -5.49
C LYS A 42 7.11 13.02 -5.38
N PHE A 43 5.86 12.95 -4.90
CA PHE A 43 5.01 14.12 -4.75
C PHE A 43 5.53 15.11 -3.69
N GLU A 44 5.96 14.62 -2.53
CA GLU A 44 6.55 15.46 -1.49
C GLU A 44 7.79 16.22 -2.00
N THR A 45 8.61 15.56 -2.83
CA THR A 45 9.79 16.17 -3.44
C THR A 45 9.42 17.19 -4.51
N GLU A 46 8.43 16.88 -5.35
CA GLU A 46 7.98 17.74 -6.45
C GLU A 46 7.34 19.03 -5.94
N TYR A 47 6.48 18.93 -4.92
CA TYR A 47 5.76 20.06 -4.35
C TYR A 47 6.47 20.69 -3.15
N LYS A 48 7.54 20.07 -2.65
CA LYS A 48 8.34 20.52 -1.50
C LYS A 48 7.50 20.72 -0.22
N VAL A 49 6.49 19.89 -0.03
CA VAL A 49 5.62 19.86 1.14
C VAL A 49 5.50 18.44 1.66
N THR A 50 5.19 18.27 2.95
CA THR A 50 4.91 16.94 3.50
C THR A 50 3.50 16.49 3.15
N SER A 51 3.25 15.19 3.22
CA SER A 51 1.92 14.61 3.01
C SER A 51 0.87 15.13 4.01
N GLU A 52 1.26 15.53 5.22
CA GLU A 52 0.36 16.16 6.20
C GLU A 52 -0.06 17.58 5.78
N VAL A 53 0.86 18.34 5.19
CA VAL A 53 0.57 19.69 4.66
C VAL A 53 -0.35 19.56 3.45
N PHE A 54 -0.03 18.64 2.53
CA PHE A 54 -0.88 18.33 1.38
C PHE A 54 -2.32 18.03 1.80
N GLN A 55 -2.55 17.11 2.75
CA GLN A 55 -3.89 16.75 3.18
C GLN A 55 -4.71 17.90 3.79
N LYS A 56 -4.04 18.87 4.41
CA LYS A 56 -4.69 19.98 5.12
C LYS A 56 -4.91 21.21 4.25
N GLU A 57 -3.98 21.48 3.34
CA GLU A 57 -3.85 22.79 2.69
C GLU A 57 -4.00 22.73 1.17
N PHE A 58 -3.83 21.56 0.55
CA PHE A 58 -3.91 21.44 -0.91
C PHE A 58 -5.30 21.00 -1.37
N SER A 59 -5.66 21.53 -2.52
CA SER A 59 -6.74 21.08 -3.40
C SER A 59 -6.15 20.68 -4.75
N ALA A 60 -6.97 20.10 -5.64
CA ALA A 60 -6.57 19.77 -7.00
C ALA A 60 -5.94 20.96 -7.75
N GLU A 61 -6.47 22.17 -7.58
CA GLU A 61 -5.99 23.40 -8.23
C GLU A 61 -4.55 23.80 -7.84
N ASN A 62 -4.01 23.22 -6.77
CA ASN A 62 -2.62 23.45 -6.35
C ASN A 62 -1.62 22.54 -7.07
N LEU A 63 -2.10 21.55 -7.83
CA LEU A 63 -1.29 20.53 -8.49
C LEU A 63 -1.22 20.78 -10.00
N LYS A 64 -0.07 20.48 -10.61
CA LYS A 64 0.21 20.71 -12.03
C LYS A 64 -0.77 19.98 -12.94
N ASN A 65 -1.16 18.75 -12.57
CA ASN A 65 -2.13 17.95 -13.30
C ASN A 65 -3.49 17.86 -12.58
N GLY A 66 -3.79 18.84 -11.71
CA GLY A 66 -5.11 19.00 -11.13
C GLY A 66 -5.59 17.78 -10.35
N ASP A 67 -6.82 17.38 -10.64
CA ASP A 67 -7.52 16.27 -9.98
C ASP A 67 -6.77 14.94 -10.09
N GLN A 68 -6.07 14.69 -11.21
CA GLN A 68 -5.39 13.42 -11.43
C GLN A 68 -4.31 13.18 -10.37
N GLU A 69 -3.44 14.16 -10.14
CA GLU A 69 -2.40 14.06 -9.13
C GLU A 69 -2.96 14.10 -7.72
N TYR A 70 -4.06 14.81 -7.51
CA TYR A 70 -4.71 14.86 -6.20
C TYR A 70 -5.22 13.47 -5.82
N ILE A 71 -5.93 12.82 -6.74
CA ILE A 71 -6.46 11.46 -6.56
C ILE A 71 -5.33 10.46 -6.36
N GLU A 72 -4.25 10.57 -7.16
CA GLU A 72 -3.09 9.70 -7.01
C GLU A 72 -2.45 9.84 -5.63
N TRP A 73 -2.07 11.06 -5.22
CA TRP A 73 -1.38 11.25 -3.95
C TRP A 73 -2.27 10.92 -2.75
N ALA A 74 -3.53 11.38 -2.74
CA ALA A 74 -4.50 11.02 -1.70
C ALA A 74 -4.74 9.50 -1.64
N GLY A 75 -4.76 8.84 -2.80
CA GLY A 75 -4.87 7.38 -2.91
C GLY A 75 -3.70 6.66 -2.26
N GLU A 76 -2.46 7.07 -2.55
CA GLU A 76 -1.26 6.48 -1.93
C GLU A 76 -1.24 6.65 -0.41
N LEU A 77 -1.68 7.81 0.09
CA LEU A 77 -1.79 8.06 1.53
C LEU A 77 -2.84 7.17 2.19
N LYS A 78 -3.94 6.91 1.48
CA LYS A 78 -4.96 5.98 1.97
C LYS A 78 -4.47 4.54 2.01
N ILE A 79 -3.72 4.10 1.00
CA ILE A 79 -3.10 2.77 0.98
C ILE A 79 -2.12 2.62 2.14
N LYS A 80 -1.25 3.62 2.36
CA LYS A 80 -0.29 3.62 3.46
C LYS A 80 -0.98 3.50 4.82
N GLU A 81 -2.08 4.22 5.05
CA GLU A 81 -2.87 4.13 6.29
C GLU A 81 -3.37 2.69 6.52
N ILE A 82 -3.88 2.02 5.48
CA ILE A 82 -4.39 0.64 5.57
C ILE A 82 -3.27 -0.35 5.86
N GLU A 83 -2.11 -0.19 5.21
CA GLU A 83 -0.94 -1.07 5.41
C GLU A 83 -0.37 -0.95 6.84
N TYR A 84 -0.42 0.23 7.47
CA TYR A 84 0.02 0.40 8.87
C TYR A 84 -0.91 -0.26 9.90
N VAL A 85 -2.20 -0.44 9.60
CA VAL A 85 -3.15 -1.13 10.51
C VAL A 85 -3.05 -2.65 10.36
N ALA A 86 -2.43 -3.14 9.28
CA ALA A 86 -2.26 -4.56 8.99
C ALA A 86 -1.01 -5.17 9.66
N HIS A 87 -0.11 -4.36 10.22
CA HIS A 87 1.12 -4.76 10.92
C HIS A 87 1.00 -4.53 12.43
#